data_AF-A0A430Q6H1-F1
#
_entry.id   AF-A0A430Q6H1-F1
#
_cell.length_a   1.000
_cell.length_b   1.000
_cell.length_c   1.000
_cell.angle_alpha   90.00
_cell.angle_beta   90.00
_cell.angle_gamma   90.00
#
_symmetry.space_group_name_H-M   'P 1'
#
loop_
_entity.id
_entity.type
_entity.pdbx_description
1 polymer ?
#
loop_
_entity_poly.entity_id
_entity_poly.type
_entity_poly.pdbx_seq_one_letter_code
_entity_poly.pdbx_strand_id
1 'polypeptide(L)'
;FSEMPTNNYVEWCSFWNFDSLFQPQQHPARDSHDTFFLAGKLLACYGLFASNYLVFLFSEMPTNNYVECSFWNFDSLFQPQQHPARDSHDTFFLADPEISDINNTVESCYIDKVRTVHSQGAFGSRGYQSPWLIEEAEKNLLRTHTTAVSARMLHALSKKNPFTPAKYYSIDRVFRNENLDATHLAEFHQVEGLVADFGLSLGHLKTVIRTFFSKLGLTQLRFKPAYNPYTEPSMEIFSYHPGLKKWVEIGNSGLFRPEMLRPMGLPEGLSVIAWGLSLER
;
A
#
# COMPACT_ATOMS: atom_id res chain seq x y z
N PHE A 1 -21.31 11.31 37.04
CA PHE A 1 -20.42 11.28 35.86
C PHE A 1 -19.22 10.44 36.23
N SER A 2 -19.41 9.12 36.18
CA SER A 2 -18.43 8.11 36.55
C SER A 2 -17.51 7.80 35.37
N GLU A 3 -16.25 7.54 35.70
CA GLU A 3 -15.11 7.22 34.85
C GLU A 3 -15.45 6.29 33.67
N MET A 4 -15.10 6.72 32.44
CA MET A 4 -15.01 5.83 31.30
C MET A 4 -13.63 5.17 31.29
N PRO A 5 -13.53 3.84 31.24
CA PRO A 5 -12.25 3.17 31.10
C PRO A 5 -11.73 3.37 29.68
N THR A 6 -10.53 3.95 29.60
CA THR A 6 -9.67 3.96 28.43
C THR A 6 -9.27 2.52 28.09
N ASN A 7 -9.98 1.86 27.19
CA ASN A 7 -9.54 0.59 26.61
C ASN A 7 -9.88 0.54 25.12
N ASN A 8 -8.82 0.48 24.33
CA ASN A 8 -8.73 -0.14 23.01
C ASN A 8 -9.72 0.36 21.94
N TYR A 9 -9.28 1.36 21.18
CA TYR A 9 -9.85 1.64 19.86
C TYR A 9 -9.56 0.47 18.92
N VAL A 10 -10.59 -0.34 18.65
CA VAL A 10 -10.75 -1.09 17.40
C VAL A 10 -12.24 -0.99 17.04
N GLU A 11 -12.56 -0.17 16.04
CA GLU A 11 -13.92 0.11 15.57
C GLU A 11 -14.56 -1.04 14.75
N TRP A 12 -14.12 -2.28 14.92
CA TRP A 12 -14.67 -3.46 14.24
C TRP A 12 -14.87 -4.63 15.21
N CYS A 13 -15.72 -4.41 16.21
CA CYS A 13 -16.22 -5.44 17.12
C CYS A 13 -17.36 -6.24 16.45
N SER A 14 -17.64 -7.47 16.91
CA SER A 14 -18.82 -8.27 16.54
C SER A 14 -20.13 -7.47 16.58
N PHE A 15 -20.17 -6.47 17.45
CA PHE A 15 -21.27 -5.51 17.53
C PHE A 15 -21.52 -4.79 16.21
N TRP A 16 -20.52 -4.20 15.57
CA TRP A 16 -20.71 -3.45 14.32
C TRP A 16 -20.88 -4.34 13.09
N ASN A 17 -20.30 -5.55 13.11
CA ASN A 17 -20.42 -6.49 11.99
C ASN A 17 -21.74 -7.26 12.00
N PHE A 18 -22.39 -7.41 13.16
CA PHE A 18 -23.56 -8.28 13.27
C PHE A 18 -24.70 -7.68 14.09
N ASP A 19 -24.42 -7.18 15.30
CA ASP A 19 -25.49 -6.75 16.21
C ASP A 19 -26.13 -5.41 15.78
N SER A 20 -25.35 -4.46 15.28
CA SER A 20 -25.81 -3.16 14.75
C SER A 20 -26.65 -3.31 13.47
N LEU A 21 -26.42 -4.40 12.73
CA LEU A 21 -27.16 -4.80 11.53
C LEU A 21 -28.36 -5.71 11.86
N PHE A 22 -28.66 -5.91 13.14
CA PHE A 22 -29.72 -6.79 13.65
C PHE A 22 -29.62 -8.25 13.14
N GLN A 23 -28.42 -8.72 12.80
CA GLN A 23 -28.24 -10.10 12.37
C GLN A 23 -28.48 -11.06 13.56
N PRO A 24 -29.24 -12.15 13.37
CA PRO A 24 -29.49 -13.13 14.43
C PRO A 24 -28.21 -13.75 14.97
N GLN A 25 -28.18 -14.11 16.25
CA GLN A 25 -27.01 -14.77 16.86
C GLN A 25 -26.64 -16.12 16.21
N GLN A 26 -27.60 -16.78 15.56
CA GLN A 26 -27.41 -18.07 14.89
C GLN A 26 -27.15 -17.92 13.37
N HIS A 27 -26.86 -16.69 12.90
CA HIS A 27 -26.62 -16.46 11.48
C HIS A 27 -25.31 -17.13 11.03
N PRO A 28 -25.28 -17.88 9.90
CA PRO A 28 -24.10 -18.60 9.44
C PRO A 28 -22.86 -17.73 9.28
N ALA A 29 -23.05 -16.47 8.85
CA ALA A 29 -21.95 -15.51 8.73
C ALA A 29 -21.24 -15.18 10.06
N ARG A 30 -21.82 -15.48 11.23
CA ARG A 30 -21.12 -15.34 12.53
C ARG A 30 -20.22 -16.54 12.85
N ASP A 31 -20.38 -17.63 12.12
CA ASP A 31 -19.61 -18.84 12.33
C ASP A 31 -18.17 -18.64 11.88
N SER A 32 -17.23 -19.24 12.59
CA SER A 32 -15.78 -19.07 12.37
C SER A 32 -15.30 -19.58 11.01
N HIS A 33 -16.15 -20.34 10.33
CA HIS A 33 -15.95 -20.80 8.97
C HIS A 33 -16.16 -19.68 7.94
N ASP A 34 -17.07 -18.74 8.24
CA ASP A 34 -17.52 -17.69 7.31
C ASP A 34 -17.08 -16.28 7.74
N THR A 35 -16.69 -16.09 9.00
CA THR A 35 -16.05 -14.86 9.50
C THR A 35 -14.77 -15.17 10.28
N PHE A 36 -13.68 -14.53 9.86
CA PHE A 36 -12.40 -14.61 10.55
C PHE A 36 -12.28 -13.55 11.64
N PHE A 37 -11.95 -13.99 12.85
CA PHE A 37 -11.62 -13.12 13.98
C PHE A 37 -10.11 -12.85 14.00
N LEU A 38 -9.71 -11.58 14.04
CA LEU A 38 -8.32 -11.21 14.31
C LEU A 38 -7.91 -11.70 15.71
N ALA A 39 -7.07 -12.73 15.78
CA ALA A 39 -6.58 -13.26 17.04
C ALA A 39 -5.64 -12.25 17.74
N GLY A 40 -5.73 -12.18 19.08
CA GLY A 40 -5.23 -11.06 19.90
C GLY A 40 -3.75 -10.66 19.74
N LYS A 41 -2.86 -11.52 19.23
CA LYS A 41 -1.46 -11.14 18.96
C LYS A 41 -1.34 -10.22 17.74
N LEU A 42 -2.10 -10.49 16.67
CA LEU A 42 -2.08 -9.66 15.45
C LEU A 42 -2.75 -8.31 15.71
N LEU A 43 -3.82 -8.29 16.50
CA LEU A 43 -4.47 -7.06 16.95
C LEU A 43 -3.57 -6.24 17.89
N ALA A 44 -2.79 -6.90 18.75
CA ALA A 44 -1.78 -6.23 19.57
C ALA A 44 -0.64 -5.66 18.71
N CYS A 45 -0.19 -6.36 17.67
CA CYS A 45 0.77 -5.83 16.70
C CYS A 45 0.20 -4.62 15.97
N TYR A 46 -1.03 -4.70 15.44
CA TYR A 46 -1.72 -3.58 14.84
C TYR A 46 -1.79 -2.38 15.79
N GLY A 47 -2.21 -2.61 17.04
CA GLY A 47 -2.22 -1.61 18.09
C GLY A 47 -0.84 -1.00 18.36
N LEU A 48 0.23 -1.80 18.38
CA LEU A 48 1.61 -1.32 18.55
C LEU A 48 2.08 -0.45 17.37
N PHE A 49 1.73 -0.82 16.14
CA PHE A 49 2.02 0.00 14.95
C PHE A 49 1.21 1.30 14.98
N ALA A 50 -0.11 1.23 15.17
CA ALA A 50 -1.00 2.39 15.22
C ALA A 50 -0.69 3.33 16.39
N SER A 51 -0.26 2.80 17.54
CA SER A 51 0.11 3.58 18.73
C SER A 51 1.54 4.13 18.71
N ASN A 52 2.33 3.84 17.67
CA ASN A 52 3.70 4.34 17.58
C ASN A 52 3.71 5.86 17.38
N TYR A 53 4.53 6.59 18.13
CA TYR A 53 4.67 8.06 18.01
C TYR A 53 4.93 8.54 16.57
N LEU A 54 5.61 7.73 15.75
CA LEU A 54 5.81 8.07 14.34
C LEU A 54 4.50 8.05 13.54
N VAL A 55 3.58 7.14 13.85
CA VAL A 55 2.27 7.04 13.21
C VAL A 55 1.38 8.22 13.60
N PHE A 56 1.48 8.76 14.81
CA PHE A 56 0.79 10.00 15.19
C PHE A 56 1.18 11.23 14.34
N LEU A 57 2.35 11.22 13.70
CA LEU A 57 2.78 12.28 12.78
C LEU A 57 2.33 12.03 11.33
N PHE A 58 1.70 10.90 11.07
CA PHE A 58 1.23 10.47 9.76
C PHE A 58 -0.30 10.43 9.78
N SER A 59 -0.92 10.78 8.67
CA SER A 59 -2.37 10.65 8.50
C SER A 59 -2.70 9.26 7.97
N GLU A 60 -3.68 8.58 8.56
CA GLU A 60 -4.14 7.28 8.08
C GLU A 60 -4.83 7.44 6.72
N MET A 61 -4.50 6.57 5.78
CA MET A 61 -5.15 6.52 4.47
C MET A 61 -6.43 5.69 4.54
N PRO A 62 -7.51 6.11 3.86
CA PRO A 62 -8.73 5.31 3.76
C PRO A 62 -8.48 4.11 2.85
N THR A 63 -8.35 2.93 3.45
CA THR A 63 -8.07 1.67 2.74
C THR A 63 -9.33 0.80 2.59
N ASN A 64 -10.51 1.36 2.78
CA ASN A 64 -11.81 0.68 2.77
C ASN A 64 -12.27 0.21 1.37
N ASN A 65 -11.36 -0.37 0.58
CA ASN A 65 -11.63 -0.97 -0.70
C ASN A 65 -10.66 -2.13 -0.98
N TYR A 66 -11.20 -3.34 -1.10
CA TYR A 66 -10.42 -4.53 -1.47
C TYR A 66 -10.32 -4.72 -2.98
N VAL A 67 -11.34 -4.28 -3.70
CA VAL A 67 -11.39 -4.35 -5.16
C VAL A 67 -10.75 -3.11 -5.75
N GLU A 68 -9.73 -3.27 -6.57
CA GLU A 68 -9.08 -2.16 -7.23
C GLU A 68 -9.09 -2.39 -8.74
N CYS A 69 -9.19 -1.33 -9.53
CA CYS A 69 -8.95 -1.48 -10.97
C CYS A 69 -7.45 -1.54 -11.25
N SER A 70 -7.07 -2.24 -12.31
CA SER A 70 -5.67 -2.43 -12.69
C SER A 70 -4.95 -1.10 -12.95
N PHE A 71 -5.68 -0.06 -13.36
CA PHE A 71 -5.16 1.29 -13.45
C PHE A 71 -4.55 1.77 -12.13
N TRP A 72 -5.30 1.74 -11.03
CA TRP A 72 -4.78 2.22 -9.74
C TRP A 72 -3.77 1.25 -9.12
N ASN A 73 -4.01 -0.05 -9.26
CA ASN A 73 -3.11 -1.05 -8.70
C ASN A 73 -1.77 -1.16 -9.44
N PHE A 74 -1.71 -0.85 -10.73
CA PHE A 74 -0.48 -1.03 -11.52
C PHE A 74 -0.10 0.18 -12.36
N ASP A 75 -0.97 0.63 -13.27
CA ASP A 75 -0.60 1.63 -14.28
C ASP A 75 -0.26 2.99 -13.68
N SER A 76 -1.01 3.43 -12.66
CA SER A 76 -0.79 4.69 -11.93
C SER A 76 0.54 4.73 -11.19
N LEU A 77 1.09 3.55 -10.86
CA LEU A 77 2.39 3.36 -10.22
C LEU A 77 3.53 3.33 -11.23
N PHE A 78 3.26 3.47 -12.53
CA PHE A 78 4.25 3.25 -13.57
C PHE A 78 4.76 1.78 -13.61
N GLN A 79 3.92 0.80 -13.28
CA GLN A 79 4.23 -0.61 -13.49
C GLN A 79 3.74 -1.06 -14.89
N PRO A 80 4.59 -1.68 -15.74
CA PRO A 80 4.24 -1.96 -17.12
C PRO A 80 3.14 -3.04 -17.23
N GLN A 81 2.35 -3.00 -18.30
CA GLN A 81 1.25 -3.95 -18.53
C GLN A 81 1.73 -5.39 -18.76
N GLN A 82 2.96 -5.57 -19.24
CA GLN A 82 3.57 -6.90 -19.46
C GLN A 82 4.30 -7.43 -18.21
N HIS A 83 4.15 -6.78 -17.05
CA HIS A 83 4.86 -7.18 -15.83
C HIS A 83 4.29 -8.52 -15.30
N PRO A 84 5.13 -9.52 -14.93
CA PRO A 84 4.66 -10.83 -14.46
C PRO A 84 3.66 -10.77 -13.30
N ALA A 85 3.86 -9.83 -12.37
CA ALA A 85 2.92 -9.63 -11.26
C ALA A 85 1.47 -9.28 -11.70
N ARG A 86 1.23 -8.94 -12.97
CA ARG A 86 -0.12 -8.72 -13.55
C ARG A 86 -0.71 -9.98 -14.16
N ASP A 87 0.00 -11.09 -14.17
CA ASP A 87 -0.51 -12.36 -14.66
C ASP A 87 -1.49 -12.96 -13.64
N SER A 88 -2.45 -13.74 -14.15
CA SER A 88 -3.43 -14.47 -13.32
C SER A 88 -2.79 -15.46 -12.34
N HIS A 89 -1.53 -15.83 -12.57
CA HIS A 89 -0.74 -16.64 -11.66
C HIS A 89 -0.31 -15.91 -10.39
N ASP A 90 -0.22 -14.58 -10.40
CA ASP A 90 0.23 -13.78 -9.25
C ASP A 90 -0.89 -12.89 -8.68
N THR A 91 -1.91 -12.57 -9.49
CA THR A 91 -2.99 -11.64 -9.14
C THR A 91 -4.37 -12.29 -9.24
N PHE A 92 -5.21 -12.06 -8.23
CA PHE A 92 -6.63 -12.43 -8.27
C PHE A 92 -7.44 -11.39 -9.04
N PHE A 93 -7.77 -11.69 -10.30
CA PHE A 93 -8.72 -10.90 -11.08
C PHE A 93 -10.17 -11.27 -10.73
N LEU A 94 -11.06 -10.29 -10.81
CA LEU A 94 -12.48 -10.53 -10.58
C LEU A 94 -13.16 -11.11 -11.83
N ALA A 95 -14.10 -12.02 -11.60
CA ALA A 95 -15.02 -12.48 -12.64
C ALA A 95 -16.28 -11.59 -12.75
N ASP A 96 -16.70 -10.98 -11.63
CA ASP A 96 -17.87 -10.09 -11.59
C ASP A 96 -17.71 -9.03 -10.47
N PRO A 97 -17.76 -7.72 -10.78
CA PRO A 97 -17.61 -7.16 -12.12
C PRO A 97 -16.17 -7.35 -12.64
N GLU A 98 -15.99 -7.95 -13.82
CA GLU A 98 -14.66 -8.18 -14.42
C GLU A 98 -13.94 -6.87 -14.75
N ILE A 99 -14.67 -5.89 -15.29
CA ILE A 99 -14.15 -4.60 -15.72
C ILE A 99 -14.90 -3.44 -15.06
N SER A 100 -14.19 -2.35 -14.83
CA SER A 100 -14.78 -1.06 -14.47
C SER A 100 -14.38 -0.02 -15.51
N ASP A 101 -15.34 0.77 -16.00
CA ASP A 101 -15.03 1.94 -16.82
C ASP A 101 -14.29 2.99 -15.97
N ILE A 102 -12.98 3.06 -16.17
CA ILE A 102 -12.10 3.94 -15.40
C ILE A 102 -12.36 5.43 -15.70
N ASN A 103 -13.00 5.78 -16.82
CA ASN A 103 -13.33 7.17 -17.14
C ASN A 103 -14.37 7.75 -16.18
N ASN A 104 -15.14 6.90 -15.48
CA ASN A 104 -16.10 7.32 -14.46
C ASN A 104 -15.43 7.66 -13.12
N THR A 105 -14.21 7.17 -12.88
CA THR A 105 -13.53 7.29 -11.57
C THR A 105 -12.21 8.05 -11.64
N VAL A 106 -11.63 8.18 -12.83
CA VAL A 106 -10.34 8.82 -13.08
C VAL A 106 -10.50 9.88 -14.16
N GLU A 107 -9.90 11.04 -13.95
CA GLU A 107 -9.91 12.12 -14.92
C GLU A 107 -9.21 11.67 -16.22
N SER A 108 -9.89 11.86 -17.36
CA SER A 108 -9.37 11.48 -18.68
C SER A 108 -7.98 12.05 -18.95
N CYS A 109 -7.73 13.29 -18.51
CA CYS A 109 -6.42 13.93 -18.64
C CYS A 109 -5.31 13.22 -17.86
N TYR A 110 -5.61 12.55 -16.74
CA TYR A 110 -4.64 11.75 -16.00
C TYR A 110 -4.39 10.42 -16.70
N ILE A 111 -5.46 9.74 -17.17
CA ILE A 111 -5.35 8.51 -17.97
C ILE A 111 -4.46 8.75 -19.20
N ASP A 112 -4.70 9.84 -19.94
CA ASP A 112 -3.94 10.17 -21.14
C ASP A 112 -2.46 10.44 -20.85
N LYS A 113 -2.15 11.11 -19.73
CA LYS A 113 -0.77 11.33 -19.29
C LYS A 113 -0.08 10.01 -18.91
N VAL A 114 -0.77 9.13 -18.18
CA VAL A 114 -0.26 7.79 -17.84
C VAL A 114 0.00 7.01 -19.13
N ARG A 115 -0.98 6.92 -20.04
CA ARG A 115 -0.82 6.28 -21.36
C ARG A 115 0.40 6.81 -22.11
N THR A 116 0.57 8.13 -22.16
CA THR A 116 1.70 8.78 -22.86
C THR A 116 3.04 8.41 -22.22
N VAL A 117 3.14 8.53 -20.89
CA VAL A 117 4.37 8.22 -20.15
C VAL A 117 4.76 6.75 -20.25
N HIS A 118 3.79 5.83 -20.20
CA HIS A 118 4.03 4.40 -20.37
C HIS A 118 4.50 4.06 -21.79
N SER A 119 3.80 4.57 -22.81
CA SER A 119 4.03 4.16 -24.19
C SER A 119 5.19 4.88 -24.88
N GLN A 120 5.18 6.22 -24.84
CA GLN A 120 6.10 7.07 -25.60
C GLN A 120 7.21 7.66 -24.72
N GLY A 121 6.97 7.73 -23.40
CA GLY A 121 7.80 8.44 -22.45
C GLY A 121 7.42 9.91 -22.31
N ALA A 122 7.66 10.47 -21.13
CA ALA A 122 7.64 11.91 -20.88
C ALA A 122 8.48 12.22 -19.63
N PHE A 123 8.59 13.50 -19.26
CA PHE A 123 9.29 13.95 -18.05
C PHE A 123 10.77 13.51 -17.98
N GLY A 124 11.44 13.42 -19.13
CA GLY A 124 12.83 12.96 -19.24
C GLY A 124 12.99 11.43 -19.28
N SER A 125 11.90 10.68 -19.14
CA SER A 125 11.88 9.23 -19.30
C SER A 125 11.57 8.82 -20.73
N ARG A 126 12.10 7.66 -21.13
CA ARG A 126 11.76 7.01 -22.41
C ARG A 126 10.47 6.21 -22.33
N GLY A 127 9.86 6.04 -21.16
CA GLY A 127 8.74 5.12 -21.00
C GLY A 127 9.14 3.66 -21.28
N TYR A 128 8.16 2.79 -21.47
CA TYR A 128 8.34 1.37 -21.77
C TYR A 128 8.41 1.06 -23.27
N GLN A 129 8.13 2.02 -24.15
CA GLN A 129 8.19 1.83 -25.61
C GLN A 129 7.29 0.67 -26.08
N SER A 130 6.14 0.52 -25.44
CA SER A 130 5.14 -0.52 -25.70
C SER A 130 3.73 0.10 -25.75
N PRO A 131 2.80 -0.42 -26.56
CA PRO A 131 1.41 0.02 -26.51
C PRO A 131 0.82 -0.09 -25.11
N TRP A 132 0.10 0.95 -24.68
CA TRP A 132 -0.67 0.93 -23.44
C TRP A 132 -2.15 0.74 -23.80
N LEU A 133 -2.74 -0.35 -23.32
CA LEU A 133 -4.10 -0.78 -23.63
C LEU A 133 -5.03 -0.38 -22.49
N ILE A 134 -6.12 0.34 -22.82
CA ILE A 134 -7.10 0.76 -21.80
C ILE A 134 -7.83 -0.44 -21.19
N GLU A 135 -8.11 -1.47 -22.01
CA GLU A 135 -8.79 -2.70 -21.59
C GLU A 135 -8.03 -3.41 -20.45
N GLU A 136 -6.69 -3.38 -20.46
CA GLU A 136 -5.86 -3.94 -19.39
C GLU A 136 -5.88 -3.11 -18.09
N ALA A 137 -6.18 -1.82 -18.20
CA ALA A 137 -6.28 -0.92 -17.04
C ALA A 137 -7.68 -0.98 -16.39
N GLU A 138 -8.70 -1.38 -17.15
CA GLU A 138 -10.10 -1.50 -16.70
C GLU A 138 -10.39 -2.79 -15.93
N LYS A 139 -9.57 -3.83 -16.06
CA LYS A 139 -9.72 -5.09 -15.32
C LYS A 139 -9.69 -4.87 -13.81
N ASN A 140 -10.70 -5.38 -13.12
CA ASN A 140 -10.78 -5.36 -11.67
C ASN A 140 -10.03 -6.54 -11.06
N LEU A 141 -9.42 -6.30 -9.91
CA LEU A 141 -8.66 -7.28 -9.15
C LEU A 141 -8.85 -7.07 -7.66
N LEU A 142 -8.48 -8.07 -6.87
CA LEU A 142 -8.22 -7.87 -5.45
C LEU A 142 -6.85 -7.21 -5.30
N ARG A 143 -6.80 -6.07 -4.61
CA ARG A 143 -5.58 -5.26 -4.49
C ARG A 143 -4.39 -6.11 -4.01
N THR A 144 -3.25 -5.96 -4.67
CA THR A 144 -2.06 -6.78 -4.40
C THR A 144 -1.11 -6.15 -3.38
N HIS A 145 -1.30 -4.86 -3.12
CA HIS A 145 -0.51 -4.06 -2.18
C HIS A 145 -1.23 -2.73 -1.87
N THR A 146 -0.97 -2.16 -0.69
CA THR A 146 -1.55 -0.86 -0.28
C THR A 146 -1.02 0.33 -1.07
N THR A 147 0.03 0.17 -1.88
CA THR A 147 0.59 1.20 -2.76
C THR A 147 -0.44 1.80 -3.71
N ALA A 148 -1.48 1.03 -4.07
CA ALA A 148 -2.60 1.54 -4.88
C ALA A 148 -3.37 2.67 -4.15
N VAL A 149 -3.56 2.52 -2.84
CA VAL A 149 -4.18 3.54 -1.98
C VAL A 149 -3.26 4.76 -1.90
N SER A 150 -1.95 4.56 -1.77
CA SER A 150 -0.95 5.62 -1.81
C SER A 150 -1.01 6.43 -3.11
N ALA A 151 -1.18 5.77 -4.26
CA ALA A 151 -1.35 6.45 -5.56
C ALA A 151 -2.60 7.32 -5.59
N ARG A 152 -3.73 6.80 -5.10
CA ARG A 152 -4.99 7.57 -4.98
C ARG A 152 -4.81 8.79 -4.08
N MET A 153 -4.14 8.63 -2.94
CA MET A 153 -3.88 9.71 -2.00
C MET A 153 -2.94 10.78 -2.56
N LEU A 154 -1.90 10.38 -3.30
CA LEU A 154 -0.99 11.30 -3.98
C LEU A 154 -1.67 12.05 -5.13
N HIS A 155 -2.53 11.37 -5.89
CA HIS A 155 -3.35 12.02 -6.91
C HIS A 155 -4.39 12.98 -6.31
N ALA A 156 -4.99 12.66 -5.16
CA ALA A 156 -5.84 13.60 -4.45
C ALA A 156 -5.04 14.79 -3.90
N LEU A 157 -3.81 14.56 -3.44
CA LEU A 157 -2.90 15.58 -2.95
C LEU A 157 -2.52 16.59 -4.03
N SER A 158 -2.33 16.15 -5.28
CA SER A 158 -1.97 17.04 -6.39
C SER A 158 -3.04 18.09 -6.70
N LYS A 159 -4.29 17.84 -6.31
CA LYS A 159 -5.43 18.74 -6.50
C LYS A 159 -5.55 19.81 -5.41
N LYS A 160 -4.80 19.71 -4.31
CA LYS A 160 -4.87 20.69 -3.21
C LYS A 160 -4.15 21.99 -3.61
N ASN A 161 -4.82 23.12 -3.38
CA ASN A 161 -4.27 24.46 -3.60
C ASN A 161 -4.58 25.36 -2.38
N PRO A 162 -3.56 25.84 -1.63
CA PRO A 162 -2.13 25.63 -1.84
C PRO A 162 -1.71 24.17 -1.61
N PHE A 163 -0.65 23.75 -2.31
CA PHE A 163 -0.05 22.44 -2.07
C PHE A 163 0.58 22.40 -0.67
N THR A 164 0.36 21.30 0.06
CA THR A 164 0.93 21.08 1.39
C THR A 164 1.63 19.72 1.44
N PRO A 165 2.91 19.64 1.85
CA PRO A 165 3.58 18.37 2.13
C PRO A 165 2.75 17.47 3.05
N ALA A 166 2.86 16.16 2.86
CA ALA A 166 2.01 15.19 3.56
C ALA A 166 2.79 13.94 3.97
N LYS A 167 2.30 13.31 5.04
CA LYS A 167 2.81 12.04 5.56
C LYS A 167 1.62 11.12 5.72
N TYR A 168 1.65 9.97 5.07
CA TYR A 168 0.53 9.04 5.06
C TYR A 168 0.97 7.64 5.47
N TYR A 169 0.11 6.93 6.20
CA TYR A 169 0.30 5.52 6.50
C TYR A 169 -0.98 4.73 6.25
N SER A 170 -0.84 3.43 6.03
CA SER A 170 -1.94 2.50 5.96
C SER A 170 -1.54 1.17 6.56
N ILE A 171 -2.49 0.48 7.19
CA ILE A 171 -2.33 -0.90 7.59
C ILE A 171 -3.58 -1.64 7.16
N ASP A 172 -3.47 -2.47 6.13
CA ASP A 172 -4.64 -3.20 5.65
C ASP A 172 -4.28 -4.46 4.86
N ARG A 173 -5.28 -5.31 4.67
CA ARG A 173 -5.19 -6.61 4.00
C ARG A 173 -5.00 -6.48 2.50
N VAL A 174 -4.10 -7.28 1.94
CA VAL A 174 -3.81 -7.37 0.51
C VAL A 174 -3.84 -8.84 0.08
N PHE A 175 -4.03 -9.08 -1.21
CA PHE A 175 -4.30 -10.41 -1.76
C PHE A 175 -3.30 -10.73 -2.87
N ARG A 176 -2.69 -11.92 -2.83
CA ARG A 176 -1.77 -12.38 -3.87
C ARG A 176 -2.02 -13.83 -4.17
N ASN A 177 -2.06 -14.17 -5.46
CA ASN A 177 -2.28 -15.54 -5.91
C ASN A 177 -0.98 -16.35 -5.89
N GLU A 178 -0.15 -16.18 -4.86
CA GLU A 178 1.07 -16.96 -4.73
C GLU A 178 0.73 -18.40 -4.32
N ASN A 179 1.53 -19.37 -4.78
CA ASN A 179 1.37 -20.77 -4.35
C ASN A 179 1.41 -20.84 -2.82
N LEU A 180 0.30 -21.29 -2.22
CA LEU A 180 0.17 -21.48 -0.78
C LEU A 180 1.29 -22.40 -0.28
N ASP A 181 2.23 -21.83 0.46
CA ASP A 181 3.24 -22.58 1.20
C ASP A 181 3.20 -22.19 2.68
N ALA A 182 4.05 -22.83 3.50
CA ALA A 182 4.09 -22.57 4.93
C ALA A 182 4.45 -21.11 5.32
N THR A 183 4.83 -20.28 4.35
CA THR A 183 5.34 -18.91 4.52
C THR A 183 4.62 -17.84 3.70
N HIS A 184 3.81 -18.23 2.71
CA HIS A 184 3.07 -17.33 1.81
C HIS A 184 1.58 -17.58 1.94
N LEU A 185 0.88 -16.63 2.56
CA LEU A 185 -0.58 -16.62 2.67
C LEU A 185 -1.16 -15.90 1.46
N ALA A 186 -2.29 -16.41 0.95
CA ALA A 186 -3.03 -15.76 -0.15
C ALA A 186 -3.55 -14.37 0.21
N GLU A 187 -3.73 -14.11 1.51
CA GLU A 187 -4.03 -12.79 2.07
C GLU A 187 -3.15 -12.51 3.29
N PHE A 188 -2.68 -11.27 3.40
CA PHE A 188 -1.85 -10.80 4.52
C PHE A 188 -2.00 -9.29 4.70
N HIS A 189 -1.57 -8.74 5.83
CA HIS A 189 -1.68 -7.31 6.13
C HIS A 189 -0.38 -6.60 5.77
N GLN A 190 -0.50 -5.59 4.93
CA GLN A 190 0.60 -4.72 4.57
C GLN A 190 0.53 -3.43 5.38
N VAL A 191 1.63 -3.11 6.06
CA VAL A 191 1.88 -1.80 6.65
C VAL A 191 2.68 -0.99 5.63
N GLU A 192 2.21 0.20 5.31
CA GLU A 192 2.88 1.11 4.39
C GLU A 192 2.93 2.52 4.97
N GLY A 193 4.04 3.21 4.73
CA GLY A 193 4.21 4.61 5.07
C GLY A 193 4.87 5.37 3.94
N LEU A 194 4.47 6.62 3.75
CA LEU A 194 5.07 7.52 2.77
C LEU A 194 5.18 8.96 3.29
N VAL A 195 6.17 9.69 2.77
CA VAL A 195 6.37 11.11 3.02
C VAL A 195 6.53 11.81 1.68
N ALA A 196 5.66 12.77 1.40
CA ALA A 196 5.68 13.63 0.23
C ALA A 196 6.13 15.03 0.63
N ASP A 197 7.34 15.41 0.23
CA ASP A 197 7.95 16.71 0.56
C ASP A 197 9.04 17.08 -0.46
N PHE A 198 9.50 18.33 -0.42
CA PHE A 198 10.53 18.84 -1.31
C PHE A 198 11.94 18.44 -0.85
N GLY A 199 12.82 18.10 -1.79
CA GLY A 199 14.22 17.80 -1.48
C GLY A 199 14.47 16.49 -0.71
N LEU A 200 13.50 15.57 -0.71
CA LEU A 200 13.69 14.26 -0.09
C LEU A 200 14.74 13.45 -0.84
N SER A 201 15.51 12.66 -0.09
CA SER A 201 16.65 11.89 -0.59
C SER A 201 16.67 10.52 0.06
N LEU A 202 17.52 9.62 -0.45
CA LEU A 202 17.72 8.30 0.13
C LEU A 202 18.19 8.36 1.60
N GLY A 203 18.93 9.41 1.98
CA GLY A 203 19.34 9.64 3.36
C GLY A 203 18.17 9.91 4.29
N HIS A 204 17.18 10.68 3.83
CA HIS A 204 15.93 10.92 4.56
C HIS A 204 15.14 9.62 4.75
N LEU A 205 14.98 8.82 3.69
CA LEU A 205 14.30 7.52 3.77
C LEU A 205 14.95 6.59 4.80
N LYS A 206 16.27 6.41 4.74
CA LYS A 206 17.01 5.57 5.71
C LYS A 206 16.86 6.08 7.15
N THR A 207 16.75 7.40 7.34
CA THR A 207 16.56 8.00 8.65
C THR A 207 15.16 7.69 9.17
N VAL A 208 14.11 7.91 8.37
CA VAL A 208 12.73 7.57 8.72
C VAL A 208 12.60 6.09 9.09
N ILE A 209 13.15 5.19 8.27
CA ILE A 209 13.14 3.73 8.52
C ILE A 209 13.87 3.40 9.84
N ARG A 210 15.06 3.96 10.07
CA ARG A 210 15.80 3.74 11.32
C ARG A 210 15.02 4.22 12.53
N THR A 211 14.41 5.40 12.46
CA THR A 211 13.58 5.93 13.55
C THR A 211 12.38 5.03 13.79
N PHE A 212 11.67 4.63 12.74
CA PHE A 212 10.53 3.73 12.81
C PHE A 212 10.87 2.40 13.51
N PHE A 213 11.88 1.68 13.02
CA PHE A 213 12.27 0.38 13.59
C PHE A 213 12.95 0.50 14.96
N SER A 214 13.65 1.59 15.26
CA SER A 214 14.21 1.82 16.61
C SER A 214 13.13 1.85 17.68
N LYS A 215 11.94 2.37 17.35
CA LYS A 215 10.78 2.39 18.27
C LYS A 215 10.17 1.00 18.49
N LEU A 216 10.37 0.09 17.54
CA LEU A 216 10.04 -1.33 17.66
C LEU A 216 11.16 -2.15 18.33
N GLY A 217 12.23 -1.50 18.81
CA GLY A 217 13.38 -2.17 19.43
C GLY A 217 14.37 -2.78 18.44
N LEU A 218 14.21 -2.54 17.13
CA LEU A 218 15.08 -3.06 16.08
C LEU A 218 16.13 -2.02 15.71
N THR A 219 17.34 -2.16 16.27
CA THR A 219 18.44 -1.19 16.09
C THR A 219 19.48 -1.62 15.06
N GLN A 220 19.62 -2.92 14.82
CA GLN A 220 20.60 -3.48 13.88
C GLN A 220 19.99 -3.58 12.48
N LEU A 221 20.05 -2.50 11.71
CA LEU A 221 19.51 -2.45 10.35
C LEU A 221 20.59 -2.43 9.27
N ARG A 222 20.35 -3.16 8.19
CA ARG A 222 21.10 -3.11 6.93
C ARG A 222 20.15 -2.82 5.78
N PHE A 223 20.68 -2.17 4.75
CA PHE A 223 19.95 -1.83 3.54
C PHE A 223 20.64 -2.47 2.36
N LYS A 224 19.88 -3.16 1.50
CA LYS A 224 20.39 -3.80 0.29
C LYS A 224 19.69 -3.16 -0.91
N PRO A 225 20.41 -2.71 -1.94
CA PRO A 225 19.78 -2.24 -3.17
C PRO A 225 18.83 -3.29 -3.74
N ALA A 226 17.67 -2.84 -4.17
CA ALA A 226 16.62 -3.68 -4.73
C ALA A 226 16.05 -3.04 -5.99
N TYR A 227 15.11 -3.73 -6.63
CA TYR A 227 14.35 -3.20 -7.76
C TYR A 227 12.87 -3.28 -7.44
N ASN A 228 12.17 -2.15 -7.53
CA ASN A 228 10.72 -2.12 -7.65
C ASN A 228 10.36 -1.25 -8.87
N PRO A 229 9.34 -1.60 -9.67
CA PRO A 229 8.98 -0.85 -10.88
C PRO A 229 8.69 0.63 -10.63
N TYR A 230 8.08 0.94 -9.49
CA TYR A 230 7.58 2.26 -9.13
C TYR A 230 8.52 3.08 -8.25
N THR A 231 9.70 2.54 -7.87
CA THR A 231 10.70 3.29 -7.09
C THR A 231 12.11 3.28 -7.69
N GLU A 232 12.76 4.44 -7.68
CA GLU A 232 14.17 4.59 -8.04
C GLU A 232 14.81 5.75 -7.24
N PRO A 233 15.79 5.50 -6.37
CA PRO A 233 16.36 4.21 -5.96
C PRO A 233 15.42 3.40 -5.03
N SER A 234 15.66 2.07 -4.95
CA SER A 234 14.93 1.12 -4.09
C SER A 234 15.88 0.35 -3.16
N MET A 235 15.39 -0.03 -1.98
CA MET A 235 16.14 -0.85 -1.02
C MET A 235 15.26 -1.78 -0.20
N GLU A 236 15.74 -3.01 -0.06
CA GLU A 236 15.29 -3.97 0.97
C GLU A 236 15.89 -3.58 2.33
N ILE A 237 15.13 -3.85 3.39
CA ILE A 237 15.47 -3.55 4.78
C ILE A 237 15.68 -4.89 5.50
N PHE A 238 16.84 -5.04 6.11
CA PHE A 238 17.20 -6.24 6.88
C PHE A 238 17.44 -5.88 8.35
N SER A 239 16.98 -6.73 9.27
CA SER A 239 17.36 -6.68 10.69
C SER A 239 18.06 -7.96 11.12
N TYR A 240 19.02 -7.85 12.04
CA TYR A 240 19.66 -9.01 12.64
C TYR A 240 18.74 -9.62 13.71
N HIS A 241 18.36 -10.88 13.53
CA HIS A 241 17.53 -11.60 14.50
C HIS A 241 18.44 -12.37 15.50
N PRO A 242 18.50 -12.00 16.79
CA PRO A 242 19.42 -12.62 17.76
C PRO A 242 19.18 -14.12 17.96
N GLY A 243 17.92 -14.55 18.00
CA GLY A 243 17.56 -15.97 18.15
C GLY A 243 17.99 -16.86 16.97
N LEU A 244 17.76 -16.41 15.73
CA LEU A 244 18.13 -17.12 14.50
C LEU A 244 19.59 -16.89 14.07
N LYS A 245 20.30 -15.96 14.74
CA LYS A 245 21.68 -15.55 14.44
C LYS A 245 21.93 -15.17 12.98
N LYS A 246 20.92 -14.65 12.27
CA LYS A 246 20.97 -14.29 10.86
C LYS A 246 20.30 -12.95 10.58
N TRP A 247 20.63 -12.36 9.43
CA TRP A 247 19.91 -11.22 8.88
C TRP A 247 18.62 -11.69 8.24
N VAL A 248 17.51 -11.05 8.58
CA VAL A 248 16.17 -11.35 8.07
C VAL A 248 15.63 -10.10 7.39
N GLU A 249 15.03 -10.27 6.23
CA GLU A 249 14.33 -9.19 5.53
C GLU A 249 13.04 -8.83 6.29
N ILE A 250 12.88 -7.55 6.60
CA ILE A 250 11.76 -7.04 7.40
C ILE A 250 10.91 -6.02 6.63
N GLY A 251 11.26 -5.69 5.38
CA GLY A 251 10.52 -4.72 4.59
C GLY A 251 11.26 -4.26 3.34
N ASN A 252 10.57 -3.49 2.52
CA ASN A 252 11.06 -2.90 1.28
C ASN A 252 10.73 -1.40 1.27
N SER A 253 11.47 -0.61 0.49
CA SER A 253 11.33 0.84 0.44
C SER A 253 11.95 1.44 -0.82
N GLY A 254 11.62 2.70 -1.10
CA GLY A 254 12.24 3.44 -2.19
C GLY A 254 11.70 4.85 -2.35
N LEU A 255 12.22 5.55 -3.37
CA LEU A 255 11.73 6.86 -3.79
C LEU A 255 10.80 6.67 -4.99
N PHE A 256 9.57 7.17 -4.95
CA PHE A 256 8.67 7.03 -6.10
C PHE A 256 9.24 7.73 -7.32
N ARG A 257 9.11 7.03 -8.45
CA ARG A 257 9.63 7.49 -9.73
C ARG A 257 8.95 8.78 -10.21
N PRO A 258 9.68 9.68 -10.89
CA PRO A 258 9.07 10.84 -11.53
C PRO A 258 7.97 10.46 -12.52
N GLU A 259 8.09 9.33 -13.22
CA GLU A 259 7.10 8.83 -14.16
C GLU A 259 5.77 8.43 -13.50
N MET A 260 5.78 8.10 -12.21
CA MET A 260 4.58 7.89 -11.41
C MET A 260 4.00 9.24 -10.94
N LEU A 261 4.85 10.11 -10.39
CA LEU A 261 4.40 11.33 -9.69
C LEU A 261 4.00 12.48 -10.63
N ARG A 262 4.74 12.69 -11.72
CA ARG A 262 4.57 13.84 -12.63
C ARG A 262 3.25 13.80 -13.40
N PRO A 263 2.79 12.66 -13.94
CA PRO A 263 1.46 12.57 -14.55
C PRO A 263 0.31 13.00 -13.65
N MET A 264 0.43 12.78 -12.32
CA MET A 264 -0.59 13.15 -11.34
C MET A 264 -0.76 14.68 -11.21
N GLY A 265 0.19 15.48 -11.72
CA GLY A 265 0.19 16.94 -11.59
C GLY A 265 0.82 17.44 -10.30
N LEU A 266 1.62 16.62 -9.61
CA LEU A 266 2.34 17.05 -8.41
C LEU A 266 3.41 18.11 -8.74
N PRO A 267 3.65 19.09 -7.83
CA PRO A 267 4.58 20.20 -8.07
C PRO A 267 5.99 19.74 -8.47
N GLU A 268 6.65 20.55 -9.32
CA GLU A 268 8.06 20.34 -9.66
C GLU A 268 8.94 20.35 -8.41
N GLY A 269 9.95 19.48 -8.36
CA GLY A 269 10.82 19.34 -7.18
C GLY A 269 10.23 18.55 -6.00
N LEU A 270 8.93 18.20 -6.03
CA LEU A 270 8.37 17.26 -5.05
C LEU A 270 8.99 15.87 -5.26
N SER A 271 9.38 15.26 -4.15
CA SER A 271 9.82 13.87 -4.06
C SER A 271 8.94 13.12 -3.08
N VAL A 272 8.82 11.81 -3.24
CA VAL A 272 8.08 10.96 -2.29
C VAL A 272 8.95 9.77 -1.91
N ILE A 273 9.16 9.59 -0.61
CA ILE A 273 9.81 8.40 -0.05
C ILE A 273 8.72 7.49 0.53
N ALA A 274 8.84 6.18 0.32
CA ALA A 274 7.89 5.21 0.85
C ALA A 274 8.60 3.95 1.35
N TRP A 275 7.97 3.26 2.29
CA TRP A 275 8.40 1.95 2.78
C TRP A 275 7.18 1.10 3.13
N GLY A 276 7.34 -0.22 3.08
CA GLY A 276 6.32 -1.17 3.46
C GLY A 276 6.88 -2.46 4.04
N LEU A 277 6.08 -3.13 4.85
CA LEU A 277 6.37 -4.41 5.47
C LEU A 277 5.08 -5.22 5.66
N SER A 278 5.20 -6.55 5.76
CA SER A 278 4.09 -7.41 6.16
C SER A 278 3.99 -7.44 7.68
N LEU A 279 2.78 -7.33 8.22
CA LEU A 279 2.51 -7.34 9.66
C LEU A 279 2.72 -8.72 10.28
N GLU A 280 2.58 -9.77 9.48
CA GLU A 280 2.73 -11.17 9.89
C GLU A 280 4.17 -11.59 10.14
N ARG A 281 5.15 -10.85 9.58
CA ARG A 281 6.60 -11.09 9.74
C ARG A 281 7.18 -10.36 10.95
#